data_AF-A0A3Q2WSX1-F1
#
_entry.id   AF-A0A3Q2WSX1-F1
#
_cell.length_a   1.000
_cell.length_b   1.000
_cell.length_c   1.000
_cell.angle_alpha   90.00
_cell.angle_beta   90.00
_cell.angle_gamma   90.00
#
_symmetry.space_group_name_H-M   'P 1'
#
loop_
_entity.id
_entity.type
_entity.pdbx_description
1 polymer ?
#
loop_
_entity_poly.entity_id
_entity_poly.type
_entity_poly.pdbx_seq_one_letter_code
_entity_poly.pdbx_strand_id
1 'polypeptide(L)'
;MVKDRELTEKDRVRIKVLHDAGWSFRRIGQDIKCSHTVVKYALESVAETGTYRMRQGRGRKQKLTDADVRHLKILSTSDRRKTTADLQVELNASRAESEKVSRMTISRRLNEQGLKGRVAATKQLLRPTNIQKRLRLPRERKHWTVDVWNKVLWTDKSEFEVSGQNNHRKSGEGFDA
;
A
#
# COMPACT_ATOMS: atom_id res chain seq x y z
N MET A 1 12.37 -32.61 7.82
CA MET A 1 11.42 -33.46 7.07
C MET A 1 11.35 -32.95 5.65
N VAL A 2 11.65 -33.80 4.68
CA VAL A 2 11.44 -33.47 3.26
C VAL A 2 9.93 -33.43 3.04
N LYS A 3 9.43 -32.38 2.38
CA LYS A 3 8.01 -32.24 2.08
C LYS A 3 7.69 -33.14 0.91
N ASP A 4 6.78 -34.09 1.10
CA ASP A 4 6.28 -34.91 -0.01
C ASP A 4 5.58 -34.05 -1.06
N ARG A 5 5.54 -34.54 -2.30
CA ARG A 5 4.90 -33.89 -3.45
C ARG A 5 3.44 -33.56 -3.14
N GLU A 6 3.07 -32.29 -3.26
CA GLU A 6 1.68 -31.84 -3.14
C GLU A 6 0.85 -32.31 -4.35
N LEU A 7 -0.40 -32.73 -4.13
CA LEU A 7 -1.29 -33.11 -5.25
C LEU A 7 -1.71 -31.88 -6.03
N THR A 8 -1.62 -31.99 -7.35
CA THR A 8 -2.16 -30.98 -8.25
C THR A 8 -3.67 -31.15 -8.42
N GLU A 9 -4.33 -30.11 -8.95
CA GLU A 9 -5.76 -30.15 -9.28
C GLU A 9 -6.06 -31.29 -10.27
N LYS A 10 -5.16 -31.54 -11.24
CA LYS A 10 -5.28 -32.64 -12.20
C LYS A 10 -5.22 -34.01 -11.52
N ASP A 11 -4.33 -34.18 -10.54
CA ASP A 11 -4.24 -35.43 -9.78
C ASP A 11 -5.53 -35.69 -9.00
N ARG A 12 -6.12 -34.66 -8.40
CA ARG A 12 -7.40 -34.76 -7.67
C ARG A 12 -8.59 -35.08 -8.56
N VAL A 13 -8.65 -34.51 -9.76
CA VAL A 13 -9.66 -34.88 -10.77
C VAL A 13 -9.49 -36.33 -11.18
N ARG A 14 -8.25 -36.78 -11.46
CA ARG A 14 -7.96 -38.17 -11.81
C ARG A 14 -8.34 -39.14 -10.69
N ILE A 15 -8.06 -38.80 -9.43
CA ILE A 15 -8.51 -39.58 -8.25
C ILE A 15 -10.03 -39.77 -8.29
N LYS A 16 -10.79 -38.71 -8.54
CA LYS A 16 -12.25 -38.76 -8.56
C LYS A 16 -12.77 -39.64 -9.71
N VAL A 17 -12.22 -39.48 -10.92
CA VAL A 17 -12.59 -40.31 -12.08
C VAL A 17 -12.29 -41.79 -11.83
N LEU A 18 -11.12 -42.12 -11.29
CA LEU A 18 -10.75 -43.51 -11.00
C LEU A 18 -11.61 -44.12 -9.88
N HIS A 19 -11.95 -43.32 -8.88
CA HIS A 19 -12.86 -43.74 -7.82
C HIS A 19 -14.26 -44.04 -8.36
N ASP A 20 -14.79 -43.17 -9.23
CA ASP A 20 -16.11 -43.35 -9.84
C ASP A 20 -16.14 -44.55 -10.81
N ALA A 21 -14.98 -44.93 -11.36
CA ALA A 21 -14.78 -46.17 -12.11
C ALA A 21 -14.65 -47.43 -11.20
N GLY A 22 -14.82 -47.31 -9.88
CA GLY A 22 -14.82 -48.42 -8.93
C GLY A 22 -13.45 -48.91 -8.48
N TRP A 23 -12.37 -48.15 -8.71
CA TRP A 23 -11.03 -48.56 -8.28
C TRP A 23 -10.86 -48.43 -6.76
N SER A 24 -10.15 -49.37 -6.14
CA SER A 24 -9.82 -49.29 -4.72
C SER A 24 -8.81 -48.18 -4.41
N PHE A 25 -8.91 -47.56 -3.23
CA PHE A 25 -8.03 -46.45 -2.83
C PHE A 25 -6.53 -46.80 -2.92
N ARG A 26 -6.17 -48.05 -2.59
CA ARG A 26 -4.78 -48.51 -2.65
C ARG A 26 -4.25 -48.55 -4.09
N ARG A 27 -5.08 -49.00 -5.03
CA ARG A 27 -4.73 -49.05 -6.47
C ARG A 27 -4.61 -47.65 -7.06
N ILE A 28 -5.53 -46.74 -6.71
CA ILE A 28 -5.47 -45.33 -7.11
C ILE A 28 -4.18 -44.67 -6.58
N GLY A 29 -3.84 -44.92 -5.32
CA GLY A 29 -2.62 -44.39 -4.71
C GLY A 29 -1.34 -44.87 -5.39
N GLN A 30 -1.28 -46.15 -5.78
CA GLN A 30 -0.14 -46.69 -6.53
C GLN A 30 0.02 -46.04 -7.91
N ASP A 31 -1.08 -45.82 -8.64
CA ASP A 31 -1.08 -45.18 -9.96
C ASP A 31 -0.62 -43.71 -9.88
N ILE A 32 -1.11 -42.96 -8.89
CA ILE A 32 -0.83 -41.53 -8.71
C ILE A 32 0.44 -41.29 -7.88
N LYS A 33 1.05 -42.35 -7.35
CA LYS A 33 2.23 -42.34 -6.48
C LYS A 33 2.00 -41.53 -5.20
N CYS A 34 0.89 -41.80 -4.52
CA CYS A 34 0.55 -41.25 -3.20
C CYS A 34 0.00 -42.35 -2.26
N SER A 35 -0.05 -42.08 -0.95
CA SER A 35 -0.62 -43.04 0.00
C SER A 35 -2.15 -43.17 -0.18
N HIS A 36 -2.70 -44.33 0.22
CA HIS A 36 -4.16 -44.53 0.21
C HIS A 36 -4.90 -43.54 1.12
N THR A 37 -4.28 -43.10 2.22
CA THR A 37 -4.83 -42.08 3.13
C THR A 37 -4.99 -40.74 2.43
N VAL A 38 -4.01 -40.35 1.61
CA VAL A 38 -4.06 -39.12 0.82
C VAL A 38 -5.17 -39.17 -0.24
N VAL A 39 -5.40 -40.33 -0.87
CA VAL A 39 -6.53 -40.55 -1.79
C VAL A 39 -7.87 -40.34 -1.07
N LYS A 40 -8.04 -40.94 0.12
CA LYS A 40 -9.24 -40.76 0.95
C LYS A 40 -9.47 -39.30 1.31
N TYR A 41 -8.45 -38.62 1.85
CA TYR A 41 -8.53 -37.19 2.19
C TYR A 41 -8.83 -36.30 0.98
N ALA A 42 -8.30 -36.63 -0.20
CA ALA A 42 -8.59 -35.88 -1.41
C ALA A 42 -10.08 -35.96 -1.80
N LEU A 43 -10.69 -37.15 -1.71
CA LEU A 43 -12.11 -37.37 -1.99
C LEU A 43 -13.01 -36.69 -0.95
N GLU A 44 -12.70 -36.83 0.34
CA GLU A 44 -13.43 -36.17 1.43
C GLU A 44 -13.37 -34.65 1.30
N SER A 45 -12.18 -34.10 1.03
CA SER A 45 -11.99 -32.66 0.80
C SER A 45 -12.81 -32.14 -0.38
N VAL A 46 -12.93 -32.91 -1.46
CA VAL A 46 -13.72 -32.55 -2.65
C VAL A 46 -15.21 -32.62 -2.33
N ALA A 47 -15.66 -33.64 -1.58
CA ALA A 47 -17.05 -33.77 -1.14
C ALA A 47 -17.47 -32.59 -0.25
N GLU A 48 -16.61 -32.15 0.66
CA GLU A 48 -16.87 -30.99 1.54
C GLU A 48 -16.84 -29.65 0.81
N THR A 49 -15.85 -29.43 -0.05
CA THR A 49 -15.58 -28.10 -0.64
C THR A 49 -16.20 -27.91 -2.02
N GLY A 50 -16.59 -29.01 -2.69
CA GLY A 50 -17.04 -29.01 -4.08
C GLY A 50 -15.95 -28.65 -5.10
N THR A 51 -14.69 -28.56 -4.68
CA THR A 51 -13.57 -28.12 -5.54
C THR A 51 -12.40 -29.08 -5.48
N TYR A 52 -11.71 -29.23 -6.61
CA TYR A 52 -10.49 -30.06 -6.75
C TYR A 52 -9.21 -29.30 -6.40
N ARG A 53 -9.33 -28.03 -6.01
CA ARG A 53 -8.18 -27.22 -5.59
C ARG A 53 -7.79 -27.55 -4.15
N MET A 54 -6.49 -27.56 -3.89
CA MET A 54 -6.00 -27.60 -2.51
C MET A 54 -6.45 -26.34 -1.79
N ARG A 55 -6.91 -26.50 -0.54
CA ARG A 55 -7.19 -25.35 0.34
C ARG A 55 -5.88 -24.61 0.58
N GLN A 56 -5.89 -23.29 0.38
CA GLN A 56 -4.74 -22.49 0.75
C GLN A 56 -4.55 -22.53 2.26
N GLY A 57 -3.30 -22.72 2.69
CA GLY A 57 -2.96 -22.66 4.10
C GLY A 57 -3.27 -21.28 4.67
N ARG A 58 -3.58 -21.22 5.97
CA ARG A 58 -3.88 -19.95 6.68
C ARG A 58 -2.75 -18.93 6.65
N GLY A 59 -1.53 -19.36 6.29
CA GLY A 59 -0.33 -18.53 6.30
C GLY A 59 0.12 -18.17 7.72
N ARG A 60 1.13 -17.30 7.80
CA ARG A 60 1.68 -16.83 9.07
C ARG A 60 0.75 -15.77 9.68
N LYS A 61 0.45 -15.90 10.97
CA LYS A 61 -0.28 -14.87 11.72
C LYS A 61 0.44 -13.52 11.65
N GLN A 62 -0.33 -12.47 11.52
CA GLN A 62 0.17 -11.10 11.44
C GLN A 62 0.58 -10.60 12.84
N LYS A 63 1.66 -9.81 12.93
CA LYS A 63 2.12 -9.21 14.21
C LYS A 63 1.24 -8.05 14.70
N LEU A 64 0.52 -7.41 13.79
CA LEU A 64 -0.38 -6.29 14.09
C LEU A 64 -1.81 -6.80 14.02
N THR A 65 -2.61 -6.44 15.01
CA THR A 65 -4.05 -6.67 15.04
C THR A 65 -4.78 -5.56 14.28
N ASP A 66 -6.06 -5.78 13.96
CA ASP A 66 -6.89 -4.75 13.31
C ASP A 66 -7.04 -3.50 14.19
N ALA A 67 -7.03 -3.65 15.51
CA ALA A 67 -7.04 -2.53 16.44
C ALA A 67 -5.77 -1.68 16.32
N ASP A 68 -4.61 -2.32 16.22
CA ASP A 68 -3.34 -1.63 16.02
C ASP A 68 -3.30 -0.87 14.69
N VAL A 69 -3.82 -1.49 13.62
CA VAL A 69 -3.89 -0.86 12.30
C VAL A 69 -4.80 0.37 12.33
N ARG A 70 -5.94 0.30 13.03
CA ARG A 70 -6.81 1.47 13.24
C ARG A 70 -6.10 2.57 14.02
N HIS A 71 -5.37 2.22 15.08
CA HIS A 71 -4.60 3.19 15.86
C HIS A 71 -3.52 3.87 15.01
N LEU A 72 -2.74 3.09 14.25
CA LEU A 72 -1.73 3.60 13.32
C LEU A 72 -2.33 4.55 12.26
N LYS A 73 -3.53 4.22 11.75
CA LYS A 73 -4.24 5.07 10.80
C LYS A 73 -4.57 6.42 11.42
N ILE A 74 -5.12 6.44 12.64
CA ILE A 74 -5.43 7.68 13.36
C ILE A 74 -4.16 8.52 13.52
N LEU A 75 -3.09 7.94 14.08
CA LEU A 75 -1.83 8.65 14.31
C LEU A 75 -1.25 9.24 13.02
N SER A 76 -1.26 8.48 11.92
CA SER A 76 -0.75 8.94 10.63
C SER A 76 -1.63 10.02 9.98
N THR A 77 -2.95 10.00 10.20
CA THR A 77 -3.85 11.00 9.61
C THR A 77 -3.91 12.30 10.41
N SER A 78 -3.74 12.22 11.74
CA SER A 78 -3.71 13.39 12.62
C SER A 78 -2.48 14.26 12.37
N ASP A 79 -1.31 13.63 12.20
CA ASP A 79 -0.09 14.33 11.79
C ASP A 79 0.53 13.65 10.57
N ARG A 80 0.33 14.28 9.40
CA ARG A 80 0.82 13.78 8.12
C ARG A 80 2.34 13.82 7.99
N ARG A 81 3.05 14.49 8.90
CA ARG A 81 4.51 14.57 8.92
C ARG A 81 5.16 13.50 9.80
N LYS A 82 4.40 12.79 10.63
CA LYS A 82 4.92 11.68 11.44
C LYS A 82 5.54 10.63 10.55
N THR A 83 6.78 10.28 10.85
CA THR A 83 7.50 9.25 10.10
C THR A 83 7.13 7.86 10.61
N THR A 84 7.42 6.84 9.82
CA THR A 84 7.27 5.45 10.27
C THR A 84 8.18 5.10 11.45
N ALA A 85 9.24 5.88 11.70
CA ALA A 85 10.09 5.71 12.88
C ALA A 85 9.38 6.22 14.14
N ASP A 86 8.78 7.41 14.06
CA ASP A 86 8.02 7.99 15.17
C ASP A 86 6.84 7.09 15.55
N LEU A 87 6.09 6.62 14.53
CA LEU A 87 4.98 5.68 14.73
C LEU A 87 5.44 4.35 15.32
N GLN A 88 6.66 3.91 15.01
CA GLN A 88 7.23 2.69 15.59
C GLN A 88 7.52 2.87 17.07
N VAL A 89 8.15 3.98 17.44
CA VAL A 89 8.47 4.29 18.84
C VAL A 89 7.18 4.37 19.65
N GLU A 90 6.19 5.12 19.15
CA GLU A 90 4.89 5.29 19.80
C GLU A 90 4.15 3.95 19.96
N LEU A 91 4.11 3.13 18.91
CA LEU A 91 3.42 1.84 18.95
C LEU A 91 4.13 0.80 19.82
N ASN A 92 5.46 0.82 19.86
CA ASN A 92 6.24 -0.15 20.64
C ASN A 92 6.39 0.26 22.11
N ALA A 93 6.05 1.50 22.48
CA ALA A 93 6.18 1.98 23.86
C ALA A 93 5.33 1.18 24.85
N SER A 94 4.17 0.69 24.43
CA SER A 94 3.24 -0.11 25.25
C SER A 94 3.34 -1.62 25.01
N ARG A 95 4.31 -2.09 24.21
CA ARG A 95 4.43 -3.50 23.81
C ARG A 95 5.59 -4.21 24.51
N ALA A 96 5.43 -5.50 24.76
CA ALA A 96 6.51 -6.38 25.19
C ALA A 96 7.58 -6.54 24.10
N GLU A 97 8.82 -6.88 24.49
CA GLU A 97 9.96 -7.01 23.57
C GLU A 97 9.69 -7.99 22.41
N SER A 98 9.03 -9.11 22.69
CA SER A 98 8.66 -10.14 21.70
C SER A 98 7.64 -9.64 20.66
N GLU A 99 6.83 -8.64 21.03
CA GLU A 99 5.74 -8.10 20.23
C GLU A 99 6.11 -6.83 19.47
N LYS A 100 7.34 -6.33 19.66
CA LYS A 100 7.83 -5.16 18.95
C LYS A 100 7.75 -5.37 17.44
N VAL A 101 7.34 -4.29 16.78
CA VAL A 101 7.08 -4.23 15.35
C VAL A 101 8.16 -3.39 14.67
N SER A 102 8.57 -3.80 13.47
CA SER A 102 9.54 -3.05 12.67
C SER A 102 8.89 -1.92 11.88
N ARG A 103 9.65 -0.85 11.57
CA ARG A 103 9.22 0.24 10.67
C ARG A 103 8.67 -0.27 9.34
N MET A 104 9.30 -1.30 8.79
CA MET A 104 8.89 -1.92 7.53
C MET A 104 7.50 -2.57 7.64
N THR A 105 7.19 -3.20 8.78
CA THR A 105 5.88 -3.81 9.00
C THR A 105 4.79 -2.73 9.10
N ILE A 106 5.07 -1.63 9.80
CA ILE A 106 4.17 -0.48 9.89
C ILE A 106 3.93 0.14 8.51
N SER A 107 5.01 0.37 7.74
CA SER A 107 4.93 0.89 6.37
C SER A 107 4.07 0.02 5.45
N ARG A 108 4.26 -1.31 5.48
CA ARG A 108 3.42 -2.25 4.72
C ARG A 108 1.95 -2.14 5.09
N ARG A 109 1.61 -2.09 6.39
CA ARG A 109 0.22 -1.94 6.83
C ARG A 109 -0.39 -0.62 6.42
N LEU A 110 0.33 0.49 6.56
CA LEU A 110 -0.17 1.79 6.12
C LEU A 110 -0.43 1.79 4.61
N ASN A 111 0.46 1.18 3.81
CA ASN A 111 0.27 1.05 2.36
C ASN A 111 -0.96 0.19 2.00
N GLU A 112 -1.20 -0.92 2.71
CA GLU A 112 -2.41 -1.73 2.56
C GLU A 112 -3.68 -0.93 2.86
N GLN A 113 -3.60 0.04 3.79
CA GLN A 113 -4.68 0.99 4.10
C GLN A 113 -4.74 2.19 3.11
N GLY A 114 -3.91 2.20 2.06
CA GLY A 114 -3.86 3.27 1.07
C GLY A 114 -3.08 4.52 1.52
N LEU A 115 -2.46 4.51 2.70
CA LEU A 115 -1.65 5.61 3.22
C LEU A 115 -0.21 5.46 2.75
N LYS A 116 0.22 6.39 1.90
CA LYS A 116 1.57 6.41 1.32
C LYS A 116 2.30 7.69 1.71
N GLY A 117 3.59 7.57 1.97
CA GLY A 117 4.47 8.72 2.14
C GLY A 117 4.48 9.60 0.88
N ARG A 118 4.44 10.91 1.06
CA ARG A 118 4.53 11.92 0.00
C ARG A 118 5.35 13.10 0.49
N VAL A 119 6.04 13.75 -0.44
CA VAL A 119 6.69 15.04 -0.19
C VAL A 119 5.65 16.13 -0.46
N ALA A 120 5.45 17.03 0.51
CA ALA A 120 4.57 18.17 0.31
C ALA A 120 5.18 19.14 -0.71
N ALA A 121 4.36 19.66 -1.63
CA ALA A 121 4.81 20.67 -2.57
C ALA A 121 5.25 21.95 -1.83
N THR A 122 6.41 22.49 -2.22
CA THR A 122 6.90 23.77 -1.71
C THR A 122 5.94 24.88 -2.16
N LYS A 123 5.42 25.65 -1.20
CA LYS A 123 4.52 26.76 -1.45
C LYS A 123 5.07 28.01 -0.79
N GLN A 124 4.93 29.15 -1.46
CA GLN A 124 5.19 30.45 -0.84
C GLN A 124 4.24 30.66 0.33
N LEU A 125 4.76 31.17 1.44
CA LEU A 125 3.94 31.54 2.59
C LEU A 125 3.09 32.77 2.22
N LEU A 126 1.77 32.65 2.30
CA LEU A 126 0.85 33.75 2.04
C LEU A 126 0.33 34.33 3.34
N ARG A 127 0.50 35.65 3.50
CA ARG A 127 -0.15 36.40 4.57
C ARG A 127 -1.68 36.46 4.33
N PRO A 128 -2.53 36.53 5.38
CA PRO A 128 -3.98 36.57 5.22
C PRO A 128 -4.48 37.67 4.27
N THR A 129 -3.86 38.85 4.32
CA THR A 129 -4.16 39.97 3.41
C THR A 129 -3.87 39.65 1.95
N ASN A 130 -2.75 38.97 1.67
CA ASN A 130 -2.39 38.54 0.32
C ASN A 130 -3.35 37.46 -0.21
N ILE A 131 -3.82 36.56 0.67
CA ILE A 131 -4.83 35.56 0.30
C ILE A 131 -6.11 36.24 -0.15
N GLN A 132 -6.61 37.23 0.61
CA GLN A 132 -7.82 37.98 0.25
C GLN A 132 -7.66 38.70 -1.11
N LYS A 133 -6.53 39.38 -1.33
CA LYS A 133 -6.22 40.03 -2.61
C LYS A 133 -6.20 39.04 -3.77
N ARG A 134 -5.53 37.89 -3.60
CA ARG A 134 -5.46 36.83 -4.62
C ARG A 134 -6.82 36.23 -4.94
N LEU A 135 -7.73 36.11 -3.96
CA LEU A 135 -9.08 35.57 -4.15
C LEU A 135 -10.07 36.56 -4.75
N ARG A 136 -9.82 37.87 -4.67
CA ARG A 136 -10.73 38.91 -5.17
C ARG A 136 -11.00 38.75 -6.67
N LEU A 137 -9.94 38.68 -7.48
CA LEU A 137 -10.05 38.60 -8.93
C LEU A 137 -10.80 37.33 -9.42
N PRO A 138 -10.48 36.11 -8.95
CA PRO A 138 -11.27 34.93 -9.30
C PRO A 138 -12.74 35.02 -8.91
N ARG A 139 -13.06 35.65 -7.77
CA ARG A 139 -14.44 35.82 -7.31
C ARG A 139 -15.21 36.80 -8.21
N GLU A 140 -14.64 37.96 -8.51
CA GLU A 140 -15.25 38.98 -9.38
C GLU A 140 -15.43 38.46 -10.82
N ARG A 141 -14.50 37.62 -11.29
CA ARG A 141 -14.47 37.09 -12.66
C ARG A 141 -15.05 35.69 -12.81
N LYS A 142 -15.69 35.14 -11.76
CA LYS A 142 -16.26 33.79 -11.75
C LYS A 142 -17.25 33.54 -12.89
N HIS A 143 -17.99 34.58 -13.30
CA HIS A 143 -19.03 34.52 -14.33
C HIS A 143 -18.58 34.98 -15.71
N TRP A 144 -17.27 35.21 -15.90
CA TRP A 144 -16.76 35.64 -17.21
C TRP A 144 -16.86 34.51 -18.23
N THR A 145 -17.39 34.84 -19.41
CA THR A 145 -17.48 33.92 -20.55
C THR A 145 -16.12 33.82 -21.27
N VAL A 146 -15.97 32.79 -22.10
CA VAL A 146 -14.76 32.57 -22.90
C VAL A 146 -14.43 33.79 -23.77
N ASP A 147 -15.43 34.47 -24.34
CA ASP A 147 -15.24 35.66 -25.17
C ASP A 147 -14.66 36.85 -24.39
N VAL A 148 -14.97 36.95 -23.09
CA VAL A 148 -14.41 37.98 -22.21
C VAL A 148 -12.96 37.62 -21.86
N TRP A 149 -12.66 36.34 -21.61
CA TRP A 149 -11.28 35.89 -21.38
C TRP A 149 -10.38 36.08 -22.61
N ASN A 150 -10.92 35.90 -23.82
CA ASN A 150 -10.20 36.12 -25.08
C ASN A 150 -9.74 37.58 -25.28
N LYS A 151 -10.32 38.52 -24.54
CA LYS A 151 -9.92 39.94 -24.56
C LYS A 151 -8.87 40.28 -23.51
N VAL A 152 -8.50 39.34 -22.64
CA VAL A 152 -7.53 39.58 -21.56
C VAL A 152 -6.11 39.34 -22.07
N LEU A 153 -5.28 40.39 -21.99
CA LEU A 153 -3.84 40.27 -22.18
C LEU A 153 -3.16 39.96 -20.84
N TRP A 154 -2.32 38.92 -20.82
CA TRP A 154 -1.50 38.57 -19.66
C TRP A 154 -0.06 38.98 -19.91
N THR A 155 0.53 39.70 -18.95
CA THR A 155 1.94 40.08 -18.97
C THR A 155 2.57 39.68 -17.65
N ASP A 156 3.71 39.00 -17.70
CA ASP A 156 4.55 38.69 -16.54
C ASP A 156 6.01 38.98 -16.89
N LYS A 157 6.83 39.25 -15.88
CA LYS A 157 8.27 39.41 -16.02
C LYS A 157 8.95 38.26 -15.28
N SER A 158 9.62 37.40 -16.04
CA SER A 158 10.49 36.37 -15.47
C SER A 158 11.95 36.78 -15.64
N GLU A 159 12.74 36.53 -14.59
CA GLU A 159 14.20 36.68 -14.64
C GLU A 159 14.81 35.37 -15.11
N PHE A 160 15.75 35.44 -16.05
CA PHE A 160 16.48 34.29 -16.57
C PHE A 160 17.98 34.53 -16.34
N GLU A 161 18.65 33.53 -15.78
CA GLU A 161 20.10 33.55 -15.63
C GLU A 161 20.74 32.96 -16.88
N VAL A 162 21.62 33.72 -17.53
CA VAL A 162 22.44 33.23 -18.65
C VAL A 162 23.73 32.66 -18.05
N SER A 163 23.84 31.33 -18.00
CA SER A 163 25.02 30.66 -17.44
C SER A 163 26.28 31.00 -18.24
N GLY A 164 27.26 31.66 -17.61
CA GLY A 164 28.57 31.91 -18.24
C GLY A 164 29.42 33.01 -17.61
N GLN A 165 28.85 33.95 -16.84
CA GLN A 165 29.63 35.01 -16.21
C GLN A 165 29.04 35.39 -14.85
N ASN A 166 29.46 34.71 -13.78
CA ASN A 166 29.58 35.33 -12.45
C ASN A 166 30.27 34.37 -11.46
N ASN A 167 31.59 34.49 -11.40
CA ASN A 167 32.42 33.91 -10.33
C ASN A 167 32.46 34.85 -9.11
N HIS A 168 31.30 35.35 -8.66
CA HIS A 168 31.21 36.11 -7.42
C HIS A 168 30.43 35.32 -6.39
N ARG A 169 31.19 34.73 -5.44
CA ARG A 169 30.67 34.27 -4.15
C ARG A 169 29.89 35.41 -3.52
N LYS A 170 28.57 35.28 -3.39
CA LYS A 170 27.78 36.17 -2.54
C LYS A 170 28.05 35.80 -1.08
N SER A 171 28.95 36.52 -0.44
CA SER A 171 28.92 36.70 1.01
C SER A 171 27.60 37.38 1.36
N GLY A 172 26.88 36.82 2.33
CA GLY A 172 25.59 37.35 2.76
C GLY A 172 25.76 38.72 3.39
N GLU A 173 25.04 39.69 2.85
CA GLU A 173 24.71 40.94 3.54
C GLU A 173 23.21 40.89 3.82
N GLY A 174 22.87 40.90 5.11
CA GLY A 174 21.52 41.11 5.57
C GLY A 174 21.11 42.55 5.31
N PHE A 175 19.82 42.75 5.06
CA PHE A 175 19.20 44.06 5.15
C PHE A 175 17.91 43.92 5.94
N ASP A 176 17.93 44.54 7.13
CA ASP A 176 16.76 44.98 7.87
C ASP A 176 16.06 46.11 7.10
N ALA A 177 14.72 46.05 7.06
CA ALA A 177 13.79 47.18 7.05
C ALA A 177 12.38 46.66 7.35
#